data_AF-A0A935MK63-F1
#
_entry.id   AF-A0A935MK63-F1
#
_cell.length_a   1.000
_cell.length_b   1.000
_cell.length_c   1.000
_cell.angle_alpha   90.00
_cell.angle_beta   90.00
_cell.angle_gamma   90.00
#
_symmetry.space_group_name_H-M   'P 1'
#
loop_
_entity.id
_entity.type
_entity.pdbx_description
1 polymer ?
#
loop_
_entity_poly.entity_id
_entity_poly.type
_entity_poly.pdbx_seq_one_letter_code
_entity_poly.pdbx_strand_id
1 'polypeptide(L)'
;MKKLILFFFLSALTVSAQEPVGTIKIKREQNLVKAVFDNVEYKLMAIDRFGNPQENTFASYTLWIKEKKSTKKFVGYSNTLTPEMLKELKSLKRATKIFFTNIKVNGDDEHLVDLPDVIDTWFPDCTNCIKKN
;
A
#
# COMPACT_ATOMS: atom_id res chain seq x y z
N MET A 1 8.94 -13.32 -88.52
CA MET A 1 7.86 -13.57 -87.52
C MET A 1 8.36 -14.70 -86.61
N LYS A 2 8.45 -14.67 -85.28
CA LYS A 2 8.09 -13.80 -84.16
C LYS A 2 9.13 -14.12 -83.06
N LYS A 3 9.68 -13.13 -82.36
CA LYS A 3 10.55 -13.34 -81.19
C LYS A 3 9.67 -13.74 -79.99
N LEU A 4 9.93 -14.89 -79.38
CA LEU A 4 9.27 -15.32 -78.15
C LEU A 4 10.15 -14.89 -76.97
N ILE A 5 9.81 -13.74 -76.37
CA ILE A 5 10.45 -13.24 -75.14
C ILE A 5 9.59 -13.72 -73.98
N LEU A 6 10.14 -14.63 -73.17
CA LEU A 6 9.51 -15.12 -71.95
C LEU A 6 9.77 -14.10 -70.82
N PHE A 7 8.84 -13.16 -70.62
CA PHE A 7 8.85 -12.28 -69.45
C PHE A 7 8.26 -13.04 -68.25
N PHE A 8 9.13 -13.50 -67.35
CA PHE A 8 8.72 -14.05 -66.07
C PHE A 8 8.29 -12.87 -65.17
N PHE A 9 6.98 -12.60 -65.12
CA PHE A 9 6.40 -11.65 -64.17
C PHE A 9 6.52 -12.23 -62.77
N LEU A 10 7.56 -11.80 -62.04
CA LEU A 10 7.72 -12.06 -60.62
C LEU A 10 6.69 -11.20 -59.88
N SER A 11 5.53 -11.78 -59.60
CA SER A 11 4.51 -11.19 -58.72
C SER A 11 5.09 -11.05 -57.32
N ALA A 12 5.60 -9.85 -57.01
CA ALA A 12 5.96 -9.45 -55.66
C ALA A 12 4.67 -9.37 -54.82
N LEU A 13 4.40 -10.40 -54.04
CA LEU A 13 3.44 -10.36 -52.95
C LEU A 13 3.97 -9.35 -51.93
N THR A 14 3.41 -8.15 -51.94
CA THR A 14 3.60 -7.20 -50.84
C THR A 14 2.81 -7.73 -49.64
N VAL A 15 3.49 -8.50 -48.79
CA VAL A 15 3.04 -8.77 -47.43
C VAL A 15 3.10 -7.43 -46.70
N SER A 16 1.97 -6.76 -46.57
CA SER A 16 1.80 -5.65 -45.63
C SER A 16 1.94 -6.24 -44.23
N ALA A 17 3.16 -6.23 -43.70
CA ALA A 17 3.42 -6.45 -42.28
C ALA A 17 2.73 -5.31 -41.52
N GLN A 18 1.55 -5.58 -40.98
CA GLN A 18 0.89 -4.66 -40.07
C GLN A 18 1.78 -4.58 -38.82
N GLU A 19 2.42 -3.43 -38.61
CA GLU A 19 3.21 -3.17 -37.41
C GLU A 19 2.34 -3.47 -36.19
N PRO A 20 2.85 -4.22 -35.18
CA PRO A 20 2.09 -4.48 -33.98
C PRO A 20 1.77 -3.14 -33.33
N VAL A 21 0.47 -2.80 -33.25
CA VAL A 21 -0.03 -1.60 -32.60
C VAL A 21 0.55 -1.57 -31.19
N GLY A 22 1.48 -0.65 -30.94
CA GLY A 22 2.15 -0.51 -29.66
C GLY A 22 1.10 -0.30 -28.57
N THR A 23 1.06 -1.20 -27.58
CA THR A 23 0.16 -1.05 -26.44
C THR A 23 0.62 0.14 -25.60
N ILE A 24 -0.20 1.18 -25.53
CA ILE A 24 0.02 2.32 -24.63
C ILE A 24 -0.17 1.79 -23.20
N LYS A 25 0.92 1.72 -22.43
CA LYS A 25 0.87 1.41 -21.01
C LYS A 25 0.36 2.65 -20.26
N ILE A 26 -0.94 2.72 -20.02
CA ILE A 26 -1.53 3.74 -19.14
C ILE A 26 -1.16 3.38 -17.70
N LYS A 27 -0.28 4.17 -17.07
CA LYS A 27 0.02 4.06 -15.65
C LYS A 27 -1.01 4.90 -14.89
N ARG A 28 -1.97 4.25 -14.24
CA ARG A 28 -3.00 4.91 -13.42
C ARG A 28 -2.32 5.58 -12.21
N GLU A 29 -2.67 6.83 -11.96
CA GLU A 29 -2.15 7.58 -10.82
C GLU A 29 -2.88 7.13 -9.55
N GLN A 30 -2.14 6.66 -8.54
CA GLN A 30 -2.71 6.28 -7.24
C GLN A 30 -3.07 7.55 -6.46
N ASN A 31 -4.34 7.68 -6.07
CA ASN A 31 -4.81 8.84 -5.31
C ASN A 31 -4.35 8.80 -3.84
N LEU A 32 -4.24 7.61 -3.24
CA LEU A 32 -3.79 7.41 -1.87
C LEU A 32 -2.27 7.33 -1.81
N VAL A 33 -1.65 8.10 -0.92
CA VAL A 33 -0.19 8.29 -0.89
C VAL A 33 0.45 7.72 0.38
N LYS A 34 -0.22 7.84 1.53
CA LYS A 34 0.33 7.39 2.81
C LYS A 34 -0.77 7.05 3.81
N ALA A 35 -0.41 6.36 4.88
CA ALA A 35 -1.24 6.23 6.07
C ALA A 35 -0.68 7.08 7.22
N VAL A 36 -1.55 7.46 8.16
CA VAL A 36 -1.20 8.14 9.41
C VAL A 36 -1.92 7.43 10.56
N PHE A 37 -1.25 7.28 11.70
CA PHE A 37 -1.86 6.74 12.90
C PHE A 37 -2.44 7.86 13.76
N ASP A 38 -3.73 7.75 14.08
CA ASP A 38 -4.41 8.58 15.08
C ASP A 38 -4.35 7.87 16.43
N ASN A 39 -3.59 8.46 17.36
CA ASN A 39 -3.40 7.92 18.70
C ASN A 39 -4.52 8.29 19.68
N VAL A 40 -5.46 9.16 19.30
CA VAL A 40 -6.63 9.53 20.10
C VAL A 40 -7.77 8.55 19.83
N GLU A 41 -8.04 8.29 18.55
CA GLU A 41 -9.09 7.37 18.12
C GLU A 41 -8.59 5.93 17.90
N TYR A 42 -7.29 5.70 18.03
CA TYR A 42 -6.62 4.41 17.82
C TYR A 42 -6.94 3.80 16.45
N LYS A 43 -6.85 4.61 15.40
CA LYS A 43 -7.16 4.21 14.02
C LYS A 43 -6.08 4.67 13.04
N LEU A 44 -5.96 3.96 11.93
CA LEU A 44 -5.20 4.39 10.76
C LEU A 44 -6.10 5.19 9.83
N MET A 45 -5.55 6.25 9.25
CA MET A 45 -6.20 7.09 8.25
C MET A 45 -5.36 7.09 6.98
N ALA A 46 -5.97 6.81 5.83
CA ALA A 46 -5.31 6.94 4.55
C ALA A 46 -5.35 8.40 4.14
N ILE A 47 -4.27 8.91 3.56
CA ILE A 47 -4.15 10.30 3.13
C ILE A 47 -3.98 10.31 1.62
N ASP A 48 -4.83 11.08 0.94
CA ASP A 48 -4.72 11.28 -0.49
C ASP A 48 -3.57 12.23 -0.86
N ARG A 49 -3.31 12.38 -2.16
CA ARG A 49 -2.29 13.28 -2.71
C ARG A 49 -2.50 14.76 -2.38
N PHE A 50 -3.71 15.16 -1.99
CA PHE A 50 -4.08 16.52 -1.63
C PHE A 50 -4.02 16.76 -0.11
N GLY A 51 -3.75 15.71 0.68
CA GLY A 51 -3.69 15.78 2.13
C GLY A 51 -5.03 15.52 2.83
N ASN A 52 -6.08 15.12 2.10
CA ASN A 52 -7.36 14.82 2.72
C ASN A 52 -7.35 13.41 3.33
N PRO A 53 -7.88 13.24 4.55
CA PRO A 53 -8.07 11.93 5.14
C PRO A 53 -9.22 11.18 4.45
N GLN A 54 -8.98 9.92 4.16
CA GLN A 54 -9.95 8.97 3.62
C GLN A 54 -10.17 7.89 4.67
N GLU A 55 -11.36 7.91 5.27
CA GLU A 55 -11.75 6.96 6.30
C GLU A 55 -12.35 5.68 5.67
N ASN A 56 -12.19 4.53 6.34
CA ASN A 56 -12.82 3.24 6.00
C ASN A 56 -12.36 2.51 4.73
N THR A 57 -11.15 2.79 4.26
CA THR A 57 -10.55 2.08 3.12
C THR A 57 -9.66 0.90 3.53
N PHE A 58 -9.31 0.71 4.80
CA PHE A 58 -8.32 -0.30 5.19
C PHE A 58 -8.84 -1.73 5.09
N ALA A 59 -8.17 -2.55 4.28
CA ALA A 59 -8.39 -3.99 4.17
C ALA A 59 -7.55 -4.77 5.17
N SER A 60 -6.27 -4.42 5.34
CA SER A 60 -5.40 -5.06 6.34
C SER A 60 -4.16 -4.24 6.68
N TYR A 61 -3.57 -4.50 7.85
CA TYR A 61 -2.24 -4.03 8.21
C TYR A 61 -1.56 -5.00 9.19
N THR A 62 -0.24 -4.88 9.34
CA THR A 62 0.52 -5.55 10.39
C THR A 62 1.05 -4.50 11.38
N LEU A 63 0.70 -4.63 12.66
CA LEU A 63 1.30 -3.84 13.74
C LEU A 63 2.45 -4.61 14.37
N TRP A 64 3.62 -3.97 14.43
CA TRP A 64 4.77 -4.43 15.19
C TRP A 64 5.01 -3.52 16.39
N ILE A 65 5.17 -4.12 17.57
CA ILE A 65 5.52 -3.41 18.80
C ILE A 65 6.91 -3.86 19.20
N LYS A 66 7.88 -2.94 19.13
CA LYS A 66 9.29 -3.23 19.42
C LYS A 66 9.65 -2.87 20.86
N GLU A 67 9.73 -3.87 21.71
CA GLU A 67 10.24 -3.74 23.07
C GLU A 67 11.75 -4.04 23.13
N LYS A 68 12.38 -3.79 24.28
CA LYS A 68 13.84 -4.01 24.44
C LYS A 68 14.30 -5.45 24.16
N LYS A 69 13.46 -6.45 24.45
CA LYS A 69 13.81 -7.88 24.38
C LYS A 69 12.88 -8.70 23.49
N SER A 70 11.81 -8.11 22.98
CA SER A 70 10.75 -8.78 22.24
C SER A 70 10.24 -7.88 21.13
N THR A 71 9.80 -8.48 20.04
CA THR A 71 8.98 -7.80 19.03
C THR A 71 7.69 -8.58 18.91
N LYS A 72 6.57 -7.92 19.19
CA LYS A 72 5.24 -8.52 19.06
C LYS A 72 4.64 -8.12 17.71
N LYS A 73 3.90 -9.04 17.09
CA LYS A 73 3.28 -8.89 15.79
C LYS A 73 1.78 -9.12 15.91
N PHE A 74 1.00 -8.21 15.35
CA PHE A 74 -0.45 -8.32 15.27
C PHE A 74 -0.90 -8.02 13.85
N VAL A 75 -2.01 -8.62 13.41
CA VAL A 75 -2.62 -8.36 12.11
C VAL A 75 -3.99 -7.75 12.33
N GLY A 76 -4.27 -6.63 11.66
CA GLY A 76 -5.56 -5.95 11.68
C GLY A 76 -6.22 -6.03 10.31
N TYR A 77 -7.56 -6.01 10.31
CA TYR A 77 -8.40 -6.12 9.10
C TYR A 77 -9.44 -5.00 8.99
N SER A 78 -9.23 -3.92 9.75
CA SER A 78 -10.02 -2.69 9.72
C SER A 78 -9.07 -1.50 9.74
N ASN A 79 -9.59 -0.28 9.82
CA ASN A 79 -8.78 0.90 10.13
C ASN A 79 -8.50 1.05 11.63
N THR A 80 -9.25 0.38 12.50
CA THR A 80 -9.11 0.47 13.97
C THR A 80 -8.14 -0.56 14.53
N LEU A 81 -7.51 -0.24 15.68
CA LEU A 81 -6.75 -1.22 16.44
C LEU A 81 -7.67 -2.27 17.07
N THR A 82 -7.25 -3.54 17.03
CA THR A 82 -8.01 -4.61 17.69
C THR A 82 -7.91 -4.49 19.21
N PRO A 83 -8.89 -5.05 19.97
CA PRO A 83 -8.82 -5.06 21.42
C PRO A 83 -7.54 -5.69 21.98
N GLU A 84 -7.00 -6.71 21.31
CA GLU A 84 -5.73 -7.35 21.67
C GLU A 84 -4.54 -6.39 21.50
N MET A 85 -4.46 -5.70 20.37
CA MET A 85 -3.43 -4.68 20.13
C MET A 85 -3.50 -3.56 21.17
N LEU A 86 -4.71 -3.06 21.46
CA LEU A 86 -4.93 -2.02 22.46
C LEU A 86 -4.53 -2.47 23.86
N LYS A 87 -4.88 -3.71 24.23
CA LYS A 87 -4.48 -4.30 25.51
C LYS A 87 -2.97 -4.36 25.63
N GLU A 88 -2.28 -4.76 24.57
CA GLU A 88 -0.82 -4.81 24.53
C GLU A 88 -0.22 -3.40 24.68
N LEU A 89 -0.64 -2.45 23.85
CA LEU A 89 -0.16 -1.06 23.88
C LEU A 89 -0.37 -0.41 25.25
N LYS A 90 -1.55 -0.57 25.86
CA LYS A 90 -1.86 -0.03 27.19
C LYS A 90 -1.06 -0.68 28.32
N SER A 91 -0.55 -1.89 28.12
CA SER A 91 0.31 -2.58 29.09
C SER A 91 1.75 -2.05 29.12
N LEU A 92 2.15 -1.30 28.09
CA LEU A 92 3.49 -0.73 27.98
C LEU A 92 3.70 0.32 29.08
N LYS A 93 4.89 0.30 29.69
CA LYS A 93 5.27 1.21 30.80
C LYS A 93 6.17 2.37 30.37
N ARG A 94 6.52 2.43 29.08
CA ARG A 94 7.43 3.42 28.50
C ARG A 94 7.05 3.73 27.06
N ALA A 95 7.54 4.87 26.58
CA ALA A 95 7.49 5.20 25.17
C ALA A 95 8.10 4.07 24.32
N THR A 96 7.36 3.58 23.34
CA THR A 96 7.71 2.38 22.56
C THR A 96 7.47 2.65 21.08
N LYS A 97 8.44 2.29 20.24
CA LYS A 97 8.27 2.42 18.79
C LYS A 97 7.32 1.35 18.28
N ILE A 98 6.35 1.80 17.48
CA ILE A 98 5.40 0.95 16.80
C ILE A 98 5.56 1.13 15.29
N PHE A 99 5.30 0.06 14.54
CA PHE A 99 5.44 0.04 13.09
C PHE A 99 4.19 -0.58 12.49
N PHE A 100 3.55 0.15 11.59
CA PHE A 100 2.50 -0.41 10.74
C PHE A 100 3.12 -0.73 9.38
N THR A 101 3.07 -2.00 9.00
CA THR A 101 3.62 -2.50 7.73
C THR A 101 2.57 -3.28 6.96
N ASN A 102 2.83 -3.57 5.69
CA ASN A 102 1.90 -4.30 4.81
C ASN A 102 0.50 -3.67 4.84
N ILE A 103 0.44 -2.34 4.77
CA ILE A 103 -0.80 -1.59 4.87
C ILE A 103 -1.51 -1.69 3.53
N LYS A 104 -2.69 -2.29 3.53
CA LYS A 104 -3.53 -2.49 2.34
C LYS A 104 -4.83 -1.74 2.50
N VAL A 105 -5.17 -0.96 1.49
CA VAL A 105 -6.41 -0.18 1.44
C VAL A 105 -7.14 -0.45 0.14
N ASN A 106 -8.47 -0.46 0.18
CA ASN A 106 -9.35 -0.44 -0.97
C ASN A 106 -9.26 0.96 -1.60
N GLY A 107 -8.72 1.03 -2.81
CA GLY A 107 -8.75 2.24 -3.64
C GLY A 107 -10.14 2.53 -4.19
N ASP A 108 -10.26 3.66 -4.87
CA ASP A 108 -11.52 4.18 -5.42
C ASP A 108 -12.21 3.24 -6.44
N ASP A 109 -11.47 2.26 -6.96
CA ASP A 109 -11.90 1.29 -7.98
C ASP A 109 -11.98 -0.15 -7.44
N GLU A 110 -12.10 -0.31 -6.12
CA GLU A 110 -12.13 -1.61 -5.41
C GLU A 110 -10.83 -2.43 -5.54
N HIS A 111 -9.75 -1.85 -6.07
CA HIS A 111 -8.44 -2.52 -6.09
C HIS A 111 -7.68 -2.27 -4.80
N LEU A 112 -6.95 -3.28 -4.33
CA LEU A 112 -6.06 -3.15 -3.19
C LEU A 112 -4.83 -2.33 -3.56
N VAL A 113 -4.58 -1.28 -2.80
CA VAL A 113 -3.40 -0.42 -2.87
C VAL A 113 -2.53 -0.70 -1.65
N ASP A 114 -1.25 -0.97 -1.89
CA ASP A 114 -0.25 -1.05 -0.84
C ASP A 114 0.24 0.37 -0.50
N LEU A 115 0.13 0.73 0.77
CA LEU A 115 0.62 2.01 1.30
C LEU A 115 1.99 1.83 1.97
N PRO A 116 2.81 2.90 2.01
CA PRO A 116 4.10 2.87 2.69
C PRO A 116 3.94 2.62 4.20
N ASP A 117 4.98 2.04 4.79
CA ASP A 117 5.04 1.75 6.23
C ASP A 117 4.95 3.04 7.07
N VAL A 118 4.27 2.94 8.21
CA VAL A 118 4.15 4.03 9.19
C VAL A 118 4.96 3.68 10.43
N ILE A 119 5.80 4.60 10.87
CA ILE A 119 6.58 4.48 12.10
C ILE A 119 6.08 5.55 13.08
N ASP A 120 5.70 5.13 14.28
CA ASP A 120 5.25 6.04 15.32
C ASP A 120 5.77 5.64 16.70
N THR A 121 5.55 6.50 17.69
CA THR A 121 5.88 6.27 19.09
C THR A 121 4.61 6.23 19.92
N TRP A 122 4.33 5.07 20.50
CA TRP A 122 3.29 4.93 21.51
C TRP A 122 3.78 5.48 22.83
N PHE A 123 3.00 6.39 23.43
CA PHE A 123 3.23 6.91 24.77
C PHE A 123 2.21 6.28 25.72
N PRO A 124 2.65 5.61 26.80
CA PRO A 124 1.73 5.01 27.76
C PRO A 124 1.04 6.09 28.60
N ASP A 125 -0.16 5.79 29.07
CA ASP A 125 -0.85 6.64 30.05
C ASP A 125 0.00 6.78 31.32
N CYS A 126 0.14 8.01 31.81
CA CYS A 126 1.02 8.34 32.94
C CYS A 126 0.67 7.63 34.27
N THR A 127 -0.50 6.99 34.37
CA THR A 127 -0.86 6.06 35.45
C THR A 127 0.02 4.81 35.48
N ASN A 128 0.56 4.38 34.33
CA ASN A 128 1.41 3.20 34.18
C ASN A 128 2.91 3.54 34.11
N CYS A 129 3.27 4.82 34.18
CA CYS A 129 4.67 5.25 34.18
C CYS A 129 5.37 4.83 35.49
N ILE A 130 6.62 4.39 35.36
CA ILE A 130 7.48 4.15 36.53
C ILE A 130 7.75 5.50 37.18
N LYS A 131 7.16 5.75 38.36
CA LYS A 131 7.61 6.85 39.21
C LYS A 131 9.07 6.57 39.55
N LYS A 132 9.98 7.42 39.10
CA LYS A 132 11.34 7.44 39.62
C LYS A 132 11.23 7.82 41.09
N ASN A 133 11.40 6.82 41.97
CA ASN A 133 11.81 7.07 43.36
C ASN A 133 13.29 7.46 43.36
#